data_AF-A0A2G6D6Q5-F1
#
_entry.id   AF-A0A2G6D6Q5-F1
#
_cell.length_a   1.000
_cell.length_b   1.000
_cell.length_c   1.000
_cell.angle_alpha   90.00
_cell.angle_beta   90.00
_cell.angle_gamma   90.00
#
_symmetry.space_group_name_H-M   'P 1'
#
loop_
_entity.id
_entity.type
_entity.pdbx_description
1 polymer ?
#
loop_
_entity_poly.entity_id
_entity_poly.type
_entity_poly.pdbx_seq_one_letter_code
_entity_poly.pdbx_strand_id
1 'polypeptide(L)'
;MKIRFLPSLLVTSLLLQACNAGTSTTRPTANPTAKAPQASTVANTPAPDQQYAELLEQLSQRNPNTEAQQALARGDHFLLGYYRGRAGLKIPGLNAEQQQRQHCRLTTIDGMGDVIYGSNHLKYRIAMRNFAKAFNTQMLGVCL
;
A
#
# COMPACT_ATOMS: atom_id res chain seq x y z
N MET A 1 -11.77 59.09 -18.49
CA MET A 1 -13.21 58.76 -18.40
C MET A 1 -13.37 57.50 -17.57
N LYS A 2 -14.22 57.57 -16.54
CA LYS A 2 -14.73 56.43 -15.76
C LYS A 2 -15.86 55.75 -16.55
N ILE A 3 -16.06 54.45 -16.39
CA ILE A 3 -17.35 53.77 -16.10
C ILE A 3 -17.07 52.30 -15.74
N ARG A 4 -17.84 51.82 -14.77
CA ARG A 4 -17.77 50.55 -14.03
C ARG A 4 -18.91 49.59 -14.45
N PHE A 5 -18.92 48.40 -13.83
CA PHE A 5 -20.06 47.46 -13.62
C PHE A 5 -20.37 46.49 -14.79
N LEU A 6 -20.68 45.20 -14.61
CA LEU A 6 -21.20 44.42 -13.47
C LEU A 6 -20.67 42.96 -13.45
N PRO A 7 -20.72 42.29 -12.29
CA PRO A 7 -20.54 40.84 -12.13
C PRO A 7 -21.86 40.09 -12.38
N SER A 8 -21.81 38.96 -13.08
CA SER A 8 -22.98 38.07 -13.20
C SER A 8 -22.84 36.89 -12.23
N LEU A 9 -23.58 37.02 -11.13
CA LEU A 9 -23.90 35.97 -10.18
C LEU A 9 -25.00 35.09 -10.80
N LEU A 10 -24.76 33.80 -10.99
CA LEU A 10 -25.83 32.84 -11.23
C LEU A 10 -25.61 31.60 -10.37
N VAL A 11 -26.22 31.68 -9.20
CA VAL A 11 -26.52 30.60 -8.26
C VAL A 11 -27.39 29.57 -8.97
N THR A 12 -26.94 28.33 -9.04
CA THR A 12 -27.81 27.16 -9.30
C THR A 12 -27.63 26.16 -8.18
N SER A 13 -28.45 26.34 -7.15
CA SER A 13 -28.85 25.30 -6.20
C SER A 13 -29.70 24.26 -6.94
N LEU A 14 -29.53 22.97 -6.66
CA LEU A 14 -30.59 21.96 -6.41
C LEU A 14 -29.94 20.55 -6.35
N LEU A 15 -29.78 19.98 -5.14
CA LEU A 15 -30.59 18.90 -4.58
C LEU A 15 -30.39 17.51 -5.23
N LEU A 16 -29.49 16.70 -4.64
CA LEU A 16 -29.69 15.25 -4.58
C LEU A 16 -29.87 14.82 -3.12
N GLN A 17 -31.13 14.68 -2.72
CA GLN A 17 -31.52 13.89 -1.55
C GLN A 17 -31.45 12.41 -1.95
N ALA A 18 -30.50 11.67 -1.37
CA ALA A 18 -30.58 10.21 -1.35
C ALA A 18 -31.35 9.79 -0.09
N CYS A 19 -32.59 9.37 -0.28
CA CYS A 19 -33.32 8.57 0.69
C CYS A 19 -32.62 7.23 0.88
N ASN A 20 -32.35 6.84 2.13
CA ASN A 20 -32.34 5.42 2.46
C ASN A 20 -33.09 5.22 3.78
N ALA A 21 -34.35 4.81 3.63
CA ALA A 21 -35.22 4.38 4.72
C ALA A 21 -34.74 3.00 5.20
N GLY A 22 -33.88 2.98 6.22
CA GLY A 22 -33.62 1.77 6.99
C GLY A 22 -34.79 1.54 7.94
N THR A 23 -35.59 0.51 7.68
CA THR A 23 -36.74 0.12 8.48
C THR A 23 -36.36 -0.13 9.94
N SER A 24 -36.99 0.62 10.84
CA SER A 24 -37.00 0.34 12.29
C SER A 24 -37.64 -1.02 12.55
N THR A 25 -36.82 -2.06 12.70
CA THR A 25 -37.27 -3.32 13.31
C THR A 25 -37.12 -3.20 14.82
N THR A 26 -38.26 -3.21 15.50
CA THR A 26 -38.45 -3.34 16.94
C THR A 26 -37.72 -4.58 17.46
N ARG A 27 -36.77 -4.42 18.39
CA ARG A 27 -36.18 -5.56 19.14
C ARG A 27 -36.89 -5.69 20.49
N PRO A 28 -37.47 -6.85 20.84
CA PRO A 28 -37.95 -7.10 22.19
C PRO A 28 -36.78 -7.33 23.15
N THR A 29 -36.92 -6.75 24.34
CA THR A 29 -36.10 -6.95 25.52
C THR A 29 -36.44 -8.30 26.17
N ALA A 30 -35.48 -9.22 26.35
CA ALA A 30 -35.42 -10.14 27.49
C ALA A 30 -34.12 -10.96 27.57
N ASN A 31 -33.50 -10.87 28.74
CA ASN A 31 -32.59 -11.75 29.49
C ASN A 31 -31.09 -11.92 29.10
N PRO A 32 -30.17 -11.70 30.08
CA PRO A 32 -28.77 -12.07 29.97
C PRO A 32 -28.60 -13.52 30.43
N THR A 33 -28.09 -14.38 29.57
CA THR A 33 -27.46 -15.63 30.03
C THR A 33 -26.14 -15.75 29.31
N ALA A 34 -25.09 -15.48 30.09
CA ALA A 34 -23.71 -15.61 29.66
C ALA A 34 -23.43 -17.04 29.18
N LYS A 35 -23.04 -17.16 27.92
CA LYS A 35 -22.23 -18.25 27.42
C LYS A 35 -21.31 -17.69 26.32
N ALA A 36 -20.14 -17.20 26.73
CA ALA A 36 -18.97 -17.36 25.88
C ALA A 36 -18.68 -18.88 25.81
N PRO A 37 -18.12 -19.45 24.74
CA PRO A 37 -17.35 -18.80 23.67
C PRO A 37 -17.77 -19.23 22.25
N GLN A 38 -17.45 -18.41 21.26
CA GLN A 38 -16.81 -18.92 20.06
C GLN A 38 -16.12 -17.74 19.42
N ALA A 39 -14.79 -17.76 19.52
CA ALA A 39 -13.93 -16.99 18.63
C ALA A 39 -14.49 -17.20 17.23
N SER A 40 -14.86 -16.11 16.56
CA SER A 40 -15.20 -16.11 15.15
C SER A 40 -14.11 -16.91 14.46
N THR A 41 -14.45 -18.11 13.99
CA THR A 41 -13.62 -18.87 13.07
C THR A 41 -13.38 -17.91 11.92
N VAL A 42 -12.20 -17.31 11.93
CA VAL A 42 -11.67 -16.54 10.81
C VAL A 42 -11.77 -17.49 9.65
N ALA A 43 -12.73 -17.23 8.77
CA ALA A 43 -12.96 -18.03 7.59
C ALA A 43 -11.61 -18.17 6.89
N ASN A 44 -11.11 -19.41 6.92
CA ASN A 44 -9.97 -19.87 6.18
C ASN A 44 -10.01 -19.22 4.79
N THR A 45 -9.14 -18.23 4.58
CA THR A 45 -8.79 -17.79 3.23
C THR A 45 -7.36 -18.29 2.97
N PRO A 46 -7.15 -19.61 2.75
CA PRO A 46 -5.82 -20.16 2.51
C PRO A 46 -5.27 -19.75 1.13
N ALA A 47 -6.13 -19.34 0.19
CA ALA A 47 -5.70 -19.07 -1.18
C ALA A 47 -4.71 -17.88 -1.30
N PRO A 48 -4.91 -16.72 -0.65
CA PRO A 48 -3.97 -15.60 -0.78
C PRO A 48 -2.70 -15.80 0.03
N ASP A 49 -2.75 -16.33 1.26
CA ASP A 49 -1.53 -16.49 2.08
C ASP A 49 -0.58 -17.54 1.52
N GLN A 50 -1.11 -18.63 0.93
CA GLN A 50 -0.28 -19.68 0.36
C GLN A 50 0.54 -19.18 -0.84
N GLN A 51 -0.02 -18.29 -1.67
CA GLN A 51 0.71 -17.68 -2.78
C GLN A 51 1.97 -16.93 -2.30
N TYR A 52 1.93 -16.32 -1.12
CA TYR A 52 3.10 -15.66 -0.56
C TYR A 52 4.17 -16.62 -0.05
N ALA A 53 3.85 -17.89 0.21
CA ALA A 53 4.86 -18.90 0.50
C ALA A 53 5.74 -19.15 -0.74
N GLU A 54 5.12 -19.29 -1.91
CA GLU A 54 5.81 -19.48 -3.19
C GLU A 54 6.64 -18.24 -3.55
N LEU A 55 6.07 -17.03 -3.42
CA LEU A 55 6.81 -15.79 -3.67
C LEU A 55 7.98 -15.60 -2.70
N LEU A 56 7.84 -16.02 -1.44
CA LEU A 56 8.92 -15.98 -0.47
C LEU A 56 10.04 -16.95 -0.83
N GLU A 57 9.70 -18.17 -1.27
CA GLU A 57 10.67 -19.15 -1.74
C GLU A 57 11.43 -18.63 -2.96
N GLN A 58 10.73 -18.11 -3.97
CA GLN A 58 11.34 -17.50 -5.14
C GLN A 58 12.27 -16.32 -4.76
N LEU A 59 11.82 -15.46 -3.85
CA LEU A 59 12.63 -14.35 -3.36
C LEU A 59 13.90 -14.83 -2.65
N SER A 60 13.83 -15.94 -1.91
CA SER A 60 14.97 -16.48 -1.17
C SER A 60 16.11 -16.99 -2.07
N GLN A 61 15.79 -17.30 -3.33
CA GLN A 61 16.75 -17.74 -4.34
C GLN A 61 17.41 -16.56 -5.07
N ARG A 62 16.94 -15.33 -4.84
CA ARG A 62 17.40 -14.11 -5.48
C ARG A 62 18.43 -13.39 -4.62
N ASN A 63 19.34 -12.65 -5.27
CA ASN A 63 20.33 -11.83 -4.58
C ASN A 63 20.19 -10.35 -4.99
N PRO A 64 19.81 -9.46 -4.07
CA PRO A 64 19.57 -8.05 -4.41
C PRO A 64 20.82 -7.31 -4.85
N ASN A 65 22.00 -7.67 -4.34
CA ASN A 65 23.26 -7.03 -4.73
C ASN A 65 23.66 -7.43 -6.15
N THR A 66 23.58 -8.73 -6.46
CA THR A 66 23.88 -9.24 -7.80
C THR A 66 22.91 -8.68 -8.83
N GLU A 67 21.61 -8.64 -8.54
CA GLU A 67 20.62 -8.06 -9.45
C GLU A 67 20.82 -6.56 -9.65
N ALA A 68 21.18 -5.82 -8.61
CA ALA A 68 21.49 -4.40 -8.74
C ALA A 68 22.75 -4.17 -9.60
N GLN A 69 23.80 -4.95 -9.40
CA GLN A 69 25.01 -4.89 -10.23
C GLN A 69 24.73 -5.21 -11.69
N GLN A 70 23.88 -6.21 -11.96
CA GLN A 70 23.46 -6.53 -13.34
C GLN A 70 22.65 -5.38 -13.96
N ALA A 71 21.74 -4.77 -13.21
CA ALA A 71 20.98 -3.62 -13.69
C ALA A 71 21.89 -2.41 -13.97
N LEU A 72 22.83 -2.10 -13.07
CA LEU A 72 23.85 -1.07 -13.28
C LEU A 72 24.68 -1.35 -14.54
N ALA A 73 25.13 -2.60 -14.74
CA ALA A 73 25.91 -2.98 -15.91
C ALA A 73 25.14 -2.83 -17.23
N ARG A 74 23.80 -2.92 -17.19
CA ARG A 74 22.92 -2.68 -18.35
C ARG A 74 22.53 -1.21 -18.53
N GLY A 75 22.88 -0.33 -17.60
CA GLY A 75 22.41 1.06 -17.56
C GLY A 75 20.95 1.21 -17.11
N ASP A 76 20.36 0.16 -16.53
CA ASP A 76 19.00 0.17 -16.00
C ASP A 76 18.99 0.74 -14.58
N HIS A 77 18.88 2.06 -14.46
CA HIS A 77 18.87 2.74 -13.16
C HIS A 77 17.44 2.92 -12.65
N PHE A 78 17.10 2.21 -11.57
CA PHE A 78 15.80 2.33 -10.92
C PHE A 78 15.89 2.03 -9.43
N LEU A 79 14.92 2.51 -8.66
CA LEU A 79 14.74 2.19 -7.25
C LEU A 79 13.45 1.39 -7.05
N LEU A 80 13.49 0.47 -6.10
CA LEU A 80 12.36 -0.31 -5.65
C LEU A 80 11.61 0.43 -4.53
N GLY A 81 10.30 0.55 -4.66
CA GLY A 81 9.45 1.22 -3.68
C GLY A 81 8.12 0.51 -3.45
N TYR A 82 7.38 0.92 -2.42
CA TYR A 82 6.03 0.41 -2.19
C TYR A 82 5.15 1.45 -1.51
N TYR A 83 3.84 1.38 -1.72
CA TYR A 83 2.88 2.22 -1.01
C TYR A 83 2.51 1.62 0.35
N ARG A 84 2.49 2.46 1.38
CA ARG A 84 2.01 2.09 2.72
C ARG A 84 0.79 2.92 3.09
N GLY A 85 -0.35 2.61 2.47
CA GLY A 85 -1.62 3.28 2.72
C GLY A 85 -1.50 4.80 2.66
N ARG A 86 -1.98 5.47 3.72
CA ARG A 86 -1.92 6.93 3.87
C ARG A 86 -0.52 7.50 4.10
N ALA A 87 0.48 6.67 4.41
CA ALA A 87 1.86 7.12 4.58
C ALA A 87 2.61 7.32 3.25
N GLY A 88 1.93 7.06 2.13
CA GLY A 88 2.45 7.29 0.77
C GLY A 88 3.51 6.28 0.35
N LEU A 89 4.26 6.65 -0.70
CA LEU A 89 5.34 5.87 -1.28
C LEU A 89 6.53 5.82 -0.31
N LYS A 90 7.07 4.62 -0.12
CA LYS A 90 8.29 4.35 0.64
C LYS A 90 9.33 3.73 -0.28
N ILE A 91 10.56 4.23 -0.20
CA ILE A 91 11.72 3.70 -0.92
C ILE A 91 12.71 3.18 0.13
N PRO A 92 12.74 1.85 0.39
CA PRO A 92 13.61 1.30 1.42
C PRO A 92 15.08 1.66 1.21
N GLY A 93 15.79 1.99 2.29
CA GLY A 93 17.20 2.37 2.25
C GLY A 93 17.46 3.86 2.04
N LEU A 94 16.44 4.66 1.69
CA LEU A 94 16.56 6.11 1.58
C LEU A 94 15.92 6.78 2.80
N ASN A 95 16.55 7.87 3.25
CA ASN A 95 15.91 8.81 4.16
C ASN A 95 14.98 9.79 3.40
N ALA A 96 14.23 10.62 4.12
CA ALA A 96 13.25 11.53 3.51
C ALA A 96 13.88 12.53 2.52
N GLU A 97 15.06 13.06 2.84
CA GLU A 97 15.77 14.03 2.01
C GLU A 97 16.32 13.39 0.72
N GLN A 98 16.86 12.17 0.82
CA GLN A 98 17.29 11.37 -0.33
C GLN A 98 16.11 11.00 -1.22
N GLN A 99 14.97 10.62 -0.64
CA GLN A 99 13.76 10.29 -1.40
C GLN A 99 13.23 11.48 -2.21
N GLN A 100 13.43 12.72 -1.75
CA GLN A 100 13.05 13.92 -2.49
C GLN A 100 14.04 14.29 -3.61
N ARG A 101 15.32 13.95 -3.45
CA ARG A 101 16.38 14.28 -4.40
C ARG A 101 16.62 13.23 -5.48
N GLN A 102 16.17 12.00 -5.24
CA GLN A 102 16.40 10.92 -6.18
C GLN A 102 15.79 11.23 -7.56
N HIS A 103 16.50 10.85 -8.61
CA HIS A 103 16.10 11.10 -10.01
C HIS A 103 15.90 9.82 -10.83
N CYS A 104 16.10 8.65 -10.23
CA CYS A 104 15.89 7.37 -10.86
C CYS A 104 14.40 7.05 -11.04
N ARG A 105 14.12 6.17 -12.01
CA ARG A 105 12.78 5.61 -12.19
C ARG A 105 12.40 4.79 -10.95
N LEU A 106 11.14 4.90 -10.51
CA LEU A 106 10.63 4.10 -9.40
C LEU A 106 9.86 2.89 -9.94
N THR A 107 10.16 1.71 -9.39
CA THR A 107 9.43 0.47 -9.65
C THR A 107 8.74 0.04 -8.37
N THR A 108 7.42 -0.07 -8.40
CA THR A 108 6.64 -0.48 -7.23
C THR A 108 6.62 -1.99 -7.05
N ILE A 109 6.74 -2.43 -5.81
CA ILE A 109 6.72 -3.83 -5.44
C ILE A 109 5.30 -4.25 -5.03
N ASP A 110 4.83 -5.36 -5.57
CA ASP A 110 3.51 -5.93 -5.27
C ASP A 110 3.47 -6.64 -3.92
N GLY A 111 2.25 -6.82 -3.39
CA GLY A 111 2.03 -7.51 -2.12
C GLY A 111 2.53 -6.74 -0.90
N MET A 112 2.61 -5.41 -0.99
CA MET A 112 3.11 -4.56 0.10
C MET A 112 2.02 -3.68 0.74
N GLY A 113 0.76 -3.84 0.34
CA GLY A 113 -0.39 -3.04 0.77
C GLY A 113 -0.75 -3.17 2.25
N ASP A 114 -1.88 -2.55 2.64
CA ASP A 114 -2.26 -2.41 4.06
C ASP A 114 -2.80 -3.70 4.67
N VAL A 115 -3.39 -4.59 3.85
CA VAL A 115 -3.96 -5.86 4.31
C VAL A 115 -2.87 -6.91 4.49
N ILE A 116 -2.89 -7.61 5.64
CA ILE A 116 -2.07 -8.80 5.88
C ILE A 116 -2.98 -10.01 5.77
N TYR A 117 -2.62 -10.95 4.89
CA TYR A 117 -3.45 -12.13 4.57
C TYR A 117 -3.14 -13.32 5.48
N GLY A 118 -1.93 -13.37 6.03
CA GLY A 118 -1.49 -14.42 6.93
C GLY A 118 0.01 -14.36 7.21
N SER A 119 0.54 -15.46 7.72
CA SER A 119 1.92 -15.51 8.22
C SER A 119 2.95 -15.52 7.09
N ASN A 120 2.64 -16.15 5.95
CA ASN A 120 3.53 -16.20 4.80
C ASN A 120 3.60 -14.84 4.13
N HIS A 121 2.46 -14.15 4.00
CA HIS A 121 2.42 -12.77 3.53
C HIS A 121 3.28 -11.86 4.41
N LEU A 122 3.18 -11.95 5.74
CA LEU A 122 4.01 -11.14 6.64
C LEU A 122 5.52 -11.42 6.44
N LYS A 123 5.92 -12.69 6.35
CA LYS A 123 7.32 -13.09 6.10
C LYS A 123 7.82 -12.55 4.75
N TYR A 124 7.03 -12.70 3.69
CA TYR A 124 7.33 -12.15 2.37
C TYR A 124 7.55 -10.63 2.42
N ARG A 125 6.64 -9.88 3.07
CA ARG A 125 6.76 -8.41 3.17
C ARG A 125 8.06 -7.97 3.86
N ILE A 126 8.46 -8.68 4.90
CA ILE A 126 9.71 -8.40 5.63
C ILE A 126 10.91 -8.69 4.72
N ALA A 127 10.94 -9.88 4.10
CA ALA A 127 12.02 -10.29 3.21
C ALA A 127 12.15 -9.34 2.02
N MET A 128 11.04 -8.97 1.38
CA MET A 128 11.00 -8.09 0.23
C MET A 128 11.42 -6.65 0.56
N ARG A 129 11.06 -6.14 1.75
CA ARG A 129 11.57 -4.84 2.21
C ARG A 129 13.09 -4.85 2.37
N ASN A 130 13.64 -5.93 2.93
CA ASN A 130 15.09 -6.08 3.11
C ASN A 130 15.80 -6.22 1.77
N PHE A 131 15.22 -7.00 0.84
CA PHE A 131 15.70 -7.12 -0.53
C PHE A 131 15.76 -5.76 -1.22
N ALA A 132 14.64 -5.02 -1.22
CA ALA A 132 14.56 -3.70 -1.81
C ALA A 132 15.55 -2.71 -1.20
N LYS A 133 15.74 -2.75 0.13
CA LYS A 133 16.74 -1.92 0.81
C LYS A 133 18.14 -2.20 0.28
N ALA A 134 18.56 -3.47 0.23
CA ALA A 134 19.89 -3.85 -0.24
C ALA A 134 20.10 -3.48 -1.71
N PHE A 135 19.11 -3.75 -2.57
CA PHE A 135 19.13 -3.37 -3.99
C PHE A 135 19.30 -1.85 -4.15
N ASN A 136 18.45 -1.06 -3.47
CA ASN A 136 18.47 0.40 -3.55
C ASN A 136 19.79 0.99 -3.04
N THR A 137 20.41 0.40 -2.02
CA THR A 137 21.71 0.84 -1.53
C THR A 137 22.79 0.79 -2.62
N GLN A 138 22.79 -0.24 -3.48
CA GLN A 138 23.73 -0.31 -4.60
C GLN A 138 23.46 0.75 -5.68
N MET A 139 22.20 1.18 -5.80
CA MET A 139 21.77 2.16 -6.81
C MET A 139 22.00 3.61 -6.38
N LEU A 140 22.29 3.89 -5.10
CA LEU A 140 22.38 5.28 -4.60
C LEU A 140 23.39 6.13 -5.35
N GLY A 141 24.54 5.56 -5.74
CA GLY A 141 25.60 6.31 -6.41
C GLY A 141 25.21 6.86 -7.79
N VAL A 142 24.19 6.30 -8.43
CA VAL A 142 23.67 6.74 -9.73
C VAL A 142 22.28 7.38 -9.65
N CYS A 143 21.63 7.31 -8.49
CA CYS A 143 20.24 7.74 -8.33
C CYS A 143 20.05 8.97 -7.46
N LEU A 144 21.10 9.45 -6.78
CA LEU A 144 21.08 10.66 -5.95
C LEU A 144 21.80 11.83 -6.62
#